data_AF-A0A1S4E3H6-F1
#
_entry.id   AF-A0A1S4E3H6-F1
#
_cell.length_a   1.000
_cell.length_b   1.000
_cell.length_c   1.000
_cell.angle_alpha   90.00
_cell.angle_beta   90.00
_cell.angle_gamma   90.00
#
_symmetry.space_group_name_H-M   'P 1'
#
loop_
_entity.id
_entity.type
_entity.pdbx_description
1 polymer ?
#
loop_
_entity_poly.entity_id
_entity_poly.type
_entity_poly.pdbx_seq_one_letter_code
_entity_poly.pdbx_strand_id
1 'polypeptide(L)'
;MEILESCVPPGFRFHPTEEELVGYYLKRKINSQKIDLDVIIDIDLYKMEPWDIQANCKFGYDEQKEWYFFSHKDRKYPTGSRTNRATSAGFWKATGRDKAVLSKNRVIGMRKTLVFYKGRAPNGRKTDWIMHEYRLQTSELAPIQASFLIY
;
A
#
# COMPACT_ATOMS: atom_id res chain seq x y z
N MET A 1 -19.00 -14.53 -4.18
CA MET A 1 -17.79 -15.10 -3.56
C MET A 1 -18.05 -15.07 -2.06
N GLU A 2 -18.11 -16.25 -1.44
CA GLU A 2 -18.28 -16.38 0.00
C GLU A 2 -17.05 -15.79 0.67
N ILE A 3 -17.24 -14.69 1.41
CA ILE A 3 -16.24 -14.19 2.34
C ILE A 3 -16.20 -15.27 3.42
N LEU A 4 -15.07 -15.97 3.55
CA LEU A 4 -14.84 -16.87 4.66
C LEU A 4 -15.10 -16.06 5.93
N GLU A 5 -16.22 -16.31 6.63
CA GLU A 5 -16.51 -15.68 7.91
C GLU A 5 -15.37 -16.08 8.85
N SER A 6 -14.37 -15.21 8.95
CA SER A 6 -13.27 -15.42 9.85
C SER A 6 -13.87 -15.42 11.26
N CYS A 7 -13.65 -16.48 12.04
CA CYS A 7 -14.03 -16.59 13.45
C CYS A 7 -13.25 -15.58 14.33
N VAL A 8 -13.36 -14.30 14.01
CA VAL A 8 -12.69 -13.20 14.66
C VAL A 8 -13.68 -12.61 15.64
N PRO A 9 -13.40 -12.64 16.96
CA PRO A 9 -14.33 -12.13 17.95
C PRO A 9 -14.67 -10.65 17.75
N PRO A 10 -15.85 -10.19 18.20
CA PRO A 10 -16.19 -8.77 18.19
C PRO A 10 -15.09 -7.90 18.82
N GLY A 11 -14.78 -6.78 18.18
CA GLY A 11 -13.77 -5.82 18.65
C GLY A 11 -12.36 -6.04 18.08
N PHE A 12 -12.05 -7.21 17.51
CA PHE A 12 -10.78 -7.41 16.80
C PHE A 12 -10.73 -6.57 15.51
N ARG A 13 -9.56 -5.98 15.26
CA ARG A 13 -9.31 -5.11 14.10
C ARG A 13 -7.99 -5.48 13.46
N PHE A 14 -7.93 -5.31 12.14
CA PHE A 14 -6.69 -5.40 11.40
C PHE A 14 -5.86 -4.14 11.65
N HIS A 15 -4.84 -4.24 12.50
CA HIS A 15 -3.96 -3.12 12.84
C HIS A 15 -2.50 -3.61 12.92
N PRO A 16 -1.92 -4.05 11.79
CA PRO A 16 -0.57 -4.60 11.75
C PRO A 16 0.48 -3.52 11.99
N THR A 17 1.57 -3.90 12.63
CA THR A 17 2.80 -3.11 12.70
C THR A 17 3.49 -3.05 11.33
N GLU A 18 4.40 -2.08 11.15
CA GLU A 18 5.22 -2.00 9.93
C GLU A 18 6.05 -3.28 9.72
N GLU A 19 6.52 -3.89 10.81
CA GLU A 19 7.24 -5.15 10.79
C GLU A 19 6.37 -6.30 10.29
N GLU A 20 5.11 -6.40 10.71
CA GLU A 20 4.18 -7.44 10.25
C GLU A 20 3.77 -7.23 8.80
N LEU A 21 3.49 -5.99 8.39
CA LEU A 21 3.18 -5.65 6.99
C LEU A 21 4.28 -6.12 6.05
N VAL A 22 5.54 -5.85 6.38
CA VAL A 22 6.68 -6.20 5.53
C VAL A 22 7.11 -7.67 5.71
N GLY A 23 7.30 -8.08 6.95
CA GLY A 23 7.92 -9.36 7.31
C GLY A 23 7.00 -10.56 7.19
N TYR A 24 5.69 -10.36 7.36
CA TYR A 24 4.68 -11.41 7.20
C TYR A 24 3.91 -11.24 5.89
N TYR A 25 3.10 -10.18 5.74
CA TYR A 25 2.15 -10.06 4.62
C TYR A 25 2.86 -9.91 3.27
N LEU A 26 3.73 -8.90 3.15
CA LEU A 26 4.44 -8.62 1.91
C LEU A 26 5.38 -9.76 1.51
N LYS A 27 6.18 -10.26 2.46
CA LYS A 27 7.11 -11.37 2.22
C LYS A 27 6.38 -12.62 1.73
N ARG A 28 5.25 -12.97 2.35
CA ARG A 28 4.44 -14.12 1.91
C ARG A 28 3.82 -13.89 0.54
N LYS A 29 3.27 -12.71 0.27
CA LYS A 29 2.71 -12.35 -1.04
C LYS A 29 3.74 -12.52 -2.15
N ILE A 30 4.95 -11.99 -1.97
CA ILE A 30 6.05 -12.11 -2.94
C ILE A 30 6.47 -13.57 -3.15
N ASN A 31 6.56 -14.35 -2.08
CA ASN A 31 6.92 -15.76 -2.14
C ASN A 31 5.74 -16.67 -2.56
N SER A 32 4.59 -16.10 -2.96
CA SER A 32 3.36 -16.85 -3.28
C SER A 32 2.94 -17.84 -2.17
N GLN A 33 3.20 -17.46 -0.91
CA GLN A 33 2.81 -18.23 0.27
C GLN A 33 1.40 -17.84 0.70
N LYS A 34 0.67 -18.82 1.26
CA LYS A 34 -0.65 -18.58 1.83
C LYS A 34 -0.58 -17.52 2.94
N ILE A 35 -1.50 -16.57 2.89
CA ILE A 35 -1.76 -15.58 3.94
C ILE A 35 -3.03 -16.02 4.63
N ASP A 36 -3.00 -16.07 5.95
CA ASP A 36 -4.20 -16.36 6.73
C ASP A 36 -5.07 -15.10 6.74
N LEU A 37 -6.36 -15.26 6.43
CA LEU A 37 -7.35 -14.19 6.27
C LEU A 37 -7.10 -13.32 5.01
N ASP A 38 -8.11 -13.20 4.15
CA ASP A 38 -8.07 -12.36 2.95
C ASP A 38 -8.31 -10.87 3.28
N VAL A 39 -7.51 -10.33 4.22
CA VAL A 39 -7.64 -8.96 4.75
C VAL A 39 -6.97 -7.88 3.88
N ILE A 40 -6.05 -8.28 2.98
CA ILE A 40 -5.38 -7.40 2.03
C ILE A 40 -5.64 -7.92 0.62
N ILE A 41 -6.27 -7.09 -0.21
CA ILE A 41 -6.64 -7.45 -1.58
C ILE A 41 -5.69 -6.83 -2.62
N ASP A 42 -5.60 -7.45 -3.79
CA ASP A 42 -4.88 -6.90 -4.93
C ASP A 42 -5.73 -5.84 -5.66
N ILE A 43 -5.15 -4.66 -5.88
CA ILE A 43 -5.74 -3.58 -6.68
C ILE A 43 -4.68 -2.90 -7.54
N ASP A 44 -5.12 -2.23 -8.61
CA ASP A 44 -4.28 -1.30 -9.36
C ASP A 44 -4.43 0.12 -8.78
N LEU A 45 -3.63 0.41 -7.77
CA LEU A 45 -3.75 1.65 -6.98
C LEU A 45 -3.53 2.92 -7.80
N TYR A 46 -2.75 2.86 -8.88
CA TYR A 46 -2.44 4.03 -9.70
C TYR A 46 -3.53 4.35 -10.74
N LYS A 47 -4.52 3.46 -10.90
CA LYS A 47 -5.69 3.69 -11.76
C LYS A 47 -6.93 4.17 -11.01
N MET A 48 -6.83 4.33 -9.69
CA MET A 48 -7.94 4.75 -8.84
C MET A 48 -7.64 6.07 -8.16
N GLU A 49 -8.69 6.83 -7.88
CA GLU A 49 -8.57 8.00 -7.03
C GLU A 49 -8.67 7.61 -5.56
N PRO A 50 -8.09 8.39 -4.64
CA PRO A 50 -8.10 8.06 -3.21
C PRO A 50 -9.51 7.89 -2.63
N TRP A 51 -10.49 8.68 -3.09
CA TRP A 51 -11.89 8.60 -2.64
C TRP A 51 -12.64 7.39 -3.23
N ASP A 52 -12.22 6.86 -4.37
CA ASP A 52 -12.81 5.64 -4.94
C ASP A 52 -12.52 4.43 -4.05
N ILE A 53 -11.42 4.49 -3.29
CA ILE A 53 -11.01 3.45 -2.35
C ILE A 53 -12.00 3.36 -1.20
N GLN A 54 -12.42 4.49 -0.63
CA GLN A 54 -13.48 4.52 0.38
C GLN A 54 -14.81 3.97 -0.15
N ALA A 55 -15.17 4.31 -1.40
CA ALA A 55 -16.43 3.90 -1.99
C ALA A 55 -16.47 2.40 -2.33
N ASN A 56 -15.37 1.88 -2.89
CA ASN A 56 -15.29 0.53 -3.46
C ASN A 56 -14.75 -0.51 -2.46
N CYS A 57 -13.94 -0.09 -1.48
CA CYS A 57 -13.29 -0.98 -0.52
C CYS A 57 -13.94 -0.88 0.86
N LYS A 58 -15.27 -0.98 0.94
CA LYS A 58 -16.05 -1.09 2.19
C LYS A 58 -15.87 -2.45 2.87
N PHE A 59 -14.63 -2.90 3.03
CA PHE A 59 -14.28 -4.16 3.66
C PHE A 59 -14.11 -4.03 5.18
N GLY A 60 -14.78 -3.06 5.81
CA GLY A 60 -14.62 -2.86 7.24
C GLY A 60 -15.72 -2.04 7.90
N TYR A 61 -15.48 -1.81 9.17
CA TYR A 61 -16.40 -1.21 10.13
C TYR A 61 -16.61 0.29 9.83
N ASP A 62 -17.73 0.87 10.30
CA ASP A 62 -18.11 2.28 10.07
C ASP A 62 -17.05 3.33 10.48
N GLU A 63 -16.04 2.93 11.26
CA GLU A 63 -14.93 3.79 11.73
C GLU A 63 -13.56 3.47 11.10
N GLN A 64 -13.49 2.61 10.08
CA GLN A 64 -12.21 2.26 9.45
C GLN A 64 -11.60 3.47 8.75
N LYS A 65 -10.40 3.86 9.20
CA LYS A 65 -9.61 4.95 8.61
C LYS A 65 -8.52 4.44 7.68
N GLU A 66 -8.05 3.20 7.86
CA GLU A 66 -6.92 2.66 7.12
C GLU A 66 -7.35 1.51 6.20
N TRP A 67 -6.84 1.50 4.96
CA TRP A 67 -7.12 0.46 3.97
C TRP A 67 -5.83 -0.13 3.41
N TYR A 68 -5.70 -1.44 3.43
CA TYR A 68 -4.47 -2.13 3.07
C TYR A 68 -4.64 -2.87 1.74
N PHE A 69 -3.65 -2.71 0.87
CA PHE A 69 -3.70 -3.24 -0.49
C PHE A 69 -2.36 -3.81 -0.94
N PHE A 70 -2.42 -4.84 -1.78
CA PHE A 70 -1.32 -5.19 -2.66
C PHE A 70 -1.51 -4.48 -3.99
N SER A 71 -0.45 -3.85 -4.49
CA SER A 71 -0.45 -3.24 -5.83
C SER A 71 0.89 -3.44 -6.48
N HIS A 72 0.87 -3.69 -7.77
CA HIS A 72 2.08 -3.69 -8.58
C HIS A 72 2.55 -2.25 -8.82
N LYS A 73 3.87 -2.08 -8.94
CA LYS A 73 4.48 -0.78 -9.24
C LYS A 73 4.27 -0.46 -10.72
N ASP A 74 3.44 0.53 -11.03
CA ASP A 74 3.28 0.99 -12.42
C ASP A 74 4.54 1.71 -12.88
N ARG A 75 5.30 1.10 -13.80
CA ARG A 75 6.54 1.69 -14.31
C ARG A 75 6.17 2.77 -15.33
N LYS A 76 6.58 4.02 -15.09
CA LYS A 76 6.38 5.11 -16.05
C LYS A 76 7.05 4.85 -17.39
N TYR A 77 8.15 4.09 -17.38
CA TYR A 77 8.87 3.66 -18.59
C TYR A 77 9.30 2.20 -18.45
N PRO A 78 9.31 1.40 -19.54
CA PRO A 78 9.70 -0.01 -19.49
C PRO A 78 11.08 -0.26 -18.84
N THR A 79 12.02 0.64 -19.08
CA THR A 79 13.43 0.56 -18.64
C THR A 79 13.75 1.44 -17.43
N GLY A 80 12.77 2.18 -16.89
CA GLY A 80 12.99 3.19 -15.85
C GLY A 80 12.58 2.75 -14.45
N SER A 81 13.26 3.26 -13.42
CA SER A 81 12.90 3.06 -12.01
C SER A 81 11.74 3.96 -11.54
N ARG A 82 11.35 4.95 -12.36
CA ARG A 82 10.35 5.97 -12.05
C ARG A 82 8.95 5.36 -12.15
N THR A 83 8.21 5.41 -11.04
CA THR A 83 6.81 5.00 -11.00
C THR A 83 5.92 6.05 -11.67
N ASN A 84 4.92 5.63 -12.43
CA ASN A 84 3.82 6.52 -12.78
C ASN A 84 2.91 6.66 -11.58
N ARG A 85 2.64 7.90 -11.20
CA ARG A 85 1.88 8.25 -10.00
C ARG A 85 0.79 9.28 -10.31
N ALA A 86 0.54 9.53 -11.58
CA ALA A 86 -0.54 10.39 -12.01
C ALA A 86 -1.82 9.56 -12.09
N THR A 87 -2.90 10.12 -11.59
CA THR A 87 -4.27 9.61 -11.76
C THR A 87 -5.03 10.56 -12.70
N SER A 88 -6.30 10.30 -12.95
CA SER A 88 -7.12 11.16 -13.81
C SER A 88 -7.36 12.54 -13.17
N ALA A 89 -7.57 12.56 -11.85
CA ALA A 89 -7.90 13.76 -11.10
C ALA A 89 -6.69 14.40 -10.40
N GLY A 90 -5.53 13.74 -10.34
CA GLY A 90 -4.39 14.24 -9.57
C GLY A 90 -3.10 13.45 -9.74
N PHE A 91 -2.25 13.51 -8.72
CA PHE A 91 -1.00 12.75 -8.68
C PHE A 91 -0.50 12.53 -7.25
N TRP A 92 0.18 11.40 -7.03
CA TRP A 92 0.87 11.08 -5.78
C TRP A 92 2.31 11.62 -5.79
N LYS A 93 2.63 12.45 -4.80
CA LYS A 93 3.95 13.04 -4.61
C LYS A 93 4.61 12.45 -3.37
N ALA A 94 5.83 11.93 -3.54
CA ALA A 94 6.63 11.49 -2.39
C ALA A 94 6.95 12.66 -1.45
N THR A 95 6.87 12.42 -0.15
CA THR A 95 7.18 13.40 0.90
C THR A 95 8.08 12.77 1.96
N GLY A 96 8.97 13.59 2.53
CA GLY A 96 9.95 13.13 3.51
C GLY A 96 11.01 12.20 2.96
N ARG A 97 11.81 11.62 3.87
CA ARG A 97 12.81 10.60 3.55
C ARG A 97 12.19 9.21 3.71
N ASP A 98 12.65 8.26 2.91
CA ASP A 98 12.27 6.86 3.08
C ASP A 98 12.71 6.36 4.46
N LYS A 99 11.81 5.66 5.17
CA LYS A 99 12.05 5.10 6.50
C LYS A 99 12.39 3.62 6.37
N ALA A 100 13.44 3.15 7.04
CA ALA A 100 13.73 1.72 7.13
C ALA A 100 12.69 1.02 8.01
N VAL A 101 12.24 -0.15 7.59
CA VAL A 101 11.43 -1.06 8.40
C VAL A 101 12.36 -2.13 8.96
N LEU A 102 12.37 -2.26 10.28
CA LEU A 102 13.27 -3.14 11.00
C LEU A 102 12.51 -4.34 11.58
N SER A 103 13.18 -5.49 11.63
CA SER A 103 12.81 -6.65 12.44
C SER A 103 14.05 -7.08 13.20
N LYS A 104 13.98 -7.11 14.54
CA LYS A 104 15.13 -7.49 15.40
C LYS A 104 16.44 -6.76 15.01
N ASN A 105 16.37 -5.45 14.81
CA ASN A 105 17.48 -4.57 14.34
C ASN A 105 18.03 -4.85 12.95
N ARG A 106 17.41 -5.73 12.16
CA ARG A 106 17.74 -5.94 10.75
C ARG A 106 16.74 -5.21 9.87
N VAL A 107 17.24 -4.49 8.87
CA VAL A 107 16.37 -3.90 7.84
C VAL A 107 15.72 -5.05 7.06
N ILE A 108 14.40 -5.03 6.98
CA ILE A 108 13.59 -6.00 6.21
C ILE A 108 12.85 -5.32 5.06
N GLY A 109 12.80 -4.00 5.05
CA GLY A 109 12.15 -3.23 3.99
C GLY A 109 12.30 -1.73 4.17
N MET A 110 11.60 -0.99 3.32
CA MET A 110 11.57 0.47 3.36
C MET A 110 10.14 0.95 3.17
N ARG A 111 9.77 2.03 3.87
CA ARG A 111 8.51 2.75 3.71
C ARG A 111 8.76 4.09 3.03
N LYS A 112 8.01 4.38 1.98
CA LYS A 112 7.93 5.68 1.34
C LYS A 112 6.56 6.29 1.58
N THR A 113 6.54 7.54 2.04
CA THR A 113 5.29 8.28 2.24
C THR A 113 4.98 9.12 1.01
N LEU A 114 3.72 9.11 0.59
CA LEU A 114 3.22 9.94 -0.49
C LEU A 114 1.98 10.70 -0.04
N VAL A 115 1.79 11.87 -0.64
CA VAL A 115 0.60 12.68 -0.46
C VAL A 115 -0.03 12.90 -1.82
N PHE A 116 -1.36 12.77 -1.88
CA PHE A 116 -2.09 13.04 -3.10
C PHE A 116 -2.29 14.54 -3.30
N TYR A 117 -2.10 14.99 -4.54
CA TYR A 117 -2.37 16.34 -4.98
C TYR A 117 -3.46 16.31 -6.06
N LYS A 118 -4.55 17.05 -5.85
CA LYS A 118 -5.65 17.17 -6.82
C LYS A 118 -5.31 18.21 -7.88
N GLY A 119 -5.55 17.90 -9.15
CA GLY A 119 -5.19 18.71 -10.31
C GLY A 119 -3.86 18.31 -10.96
N ARG A 120 -3.46 19.00 -12.03
CA ARG A 120 -2.27 18.65 -12.82
C ARG A 120 -0.97 19.09 -12.12
N ALA A 121 0.05 18.24 -12.18
CA ALA A 121 1.39 18.61 -11.77
C ALA A 121 1.97 19.72 -12.67
N PRO A 122 2.80 20.64 -12.14
CA PRO A 122 3.22 20.74 -10.73
C PRO A 122 2.23 21.50 -9.83
N ASN A 123 1.15 22.08 -10.37
CA ASN A 123 0.28 23.06 -9.72
C ASN A 123 -0.91 22.44 -8.94
N GLY A 124 -0.85 21.14 -8.64
CA GLY A 124 -1.91 20.46 -7.89
C GLY A 124 -2.06 21.02 -6.46
N ARG A 125 -3.26 20.90 -5.90
CA ARG A 125 -3.55 21.25 -4.50
C ARG A 125 -3.33 20.04 -3.62
N LYS A 126 -2.53 20.20 -2.56
CA LYS A 126 -2.29 19.15 -1.56
C LYS A 126 -3.62 18.74 -0.93
N THR A 127 -3.79 17.44 -0.69
CA THR A 127 -4.93 16.88 0.05
C THR A 127 -4.43 16.16 1.30
N ASP A 128 -5.36 15.65 2.12
CA ASP A 128 -5.06 14.87 3.33
C ASP A 128 -4.89 13.37 3.05
N TRP A 129 -4.99 12.95 1.79
CA TRP A 129 -4.79 11.57 1.40
C TRP A 129 -3.31 11.20 1.43
N ILE A 130 -2.99 10.20 2.25
CA ILE A 130 -1.66 9.67 2.47
C ILE A 130 -1.57 8.25 1.92
N MET A 131 -0.38 7.87 1.47
CA MET A 131 -0.03 6.50 1.09
C MET A 131 1.30 6.12 1.74
N HIS A 132 1.39 4.89 2.20
CA HIS A 132 2.61 4.30 2.73
C HIS A 132 3.05 3.12 1.85
N GLU A 133 3.85 3.42 0.83
CA GLU A 133 4.43 2.41 -0.04
C GLU A 133 5.52 1.63 0.71
N TYR A 134 5.24 0.38 1.09
CA TYR A 134 6.23 -0.53 1.65
C TYR A 134 6.85 -1.40 0.56
N ARG A 135 8.18 -1.55 0.62
CA ARG A 135 8.94 -2.49 -0.21
C ARG A 135 9.75 -3.43 0.65
N LEU A 136 9.77 -4.71 0.30
CA LEU A 136 10.67 -5.69 0.90
C LEU A 136 12.11 -5.35 0.51
N GLN A 137 13.04 -5.49 1.43
CA GLN A 137 14.47 -5.45 1.12
C GLN A 137 14.85 -6.80 0.53
N THR A 138 14.71 -6.93 -0.78
CA THR A 138 15.25 -8.07 -1.52
C THR A 138 16.72 -7.79 -1.84
N SER A 139 17.54 -8.85 -1.90
CA SER A 139 18.86 -8.78 -2.55
C SER A 139 18.68 -8.08 -3.91
N GLU A 140 19.64 -7.24 -4.28
CA GLU A 140 19.60 -6.11 -5.25
C GLU A 140 18.96 -6.33 -6.63
N LEU A 141 18.37 -7.49 -6.92
CA LEU A 141 17.91 -7.94 -8.22
C LEU A 141 16.39 -8.23 -8.33
N ALA A 142 15.61 -8.25 -7.24
CA ALA A 142 14.19 -8.59 -7.34
C ALA A 142 13.29 -7.36 -7.63
N PRO A 143 12.25 -7.51 -8.46
CA PRO A 143 11.31 -6.42 -8.72
C PRO A 143 10.57 -6.01 -7.45
N ILE A 144 10.59 -4.72 -7.14
CA ILE A 144 9.83 -4.11 -6.03
C ILE A 144 8.34 -4.32 -6.29
N GLN A 145 7.68 -5.15 -5.49
CA GLN A 145 6.26 -5.50 -5.63
C GLN A 145 5.53 -5.34 -4.30
N ALA A 146 5.26 -4.09 -3.90
CA ALA A 146 4.02 -3.72 -3.20
C ALA A 146 3.93 -2.21 -3.00
N SER A 147 2.70 -1.75 -2.82
CA SER A 147 2.34 -0.40 -2.40
C SER A 147 1.12 -0.56 -1.52
N PHE A 148 1.20 -0.09 -0.27
CA PHE A 148 0.05 -0.09 0.64
C PHE A 148 -0.44 1.36 0.75
N LEU A 149 -1.76 1.55 0.81
CA LEU A 149 -2.33 2.82 1.22
C LEU A 149 -2.45 2.80 2.74
N ILE A 150 -2.26 3.93 3.40
CA ILE A 150 -2.64 4.13 4.80
C ILE A 150 -3.16 5.57 4.84
N TYR A 151 -4.44 5.73 5.19
CA TYR A 151 -5.05 7.02 5.51
C TYR A 151 -5.11 7.19 7.03
#